data_AF-W2PBI3-F1
#
_entry.id   AF-W2PBI3-F1
#
_cell.length_a   1.000
_cell.length_b   1.000
_cell.length_c   1.000
_cell.angle_alpha   90.00
_cell.angle_beta   90.00
_cell.angle_gamma   90.00
#
_symmetry.space_group_name_H-M   'P 1'
#
loop_
_entity.id
_entity.type
_entity.pdbx_description
1 polymer ?
#
loop_
_entity_poly.entity_id
_entity_poly.type
_entity_poly.pdbx_seq_one_letter_code
_entity_poly.pdbx_strand_id
1 'polypeptide(L)' 'QTSLAIEDMLVAAKKDLTTKLTAESLELLLLNKWLKEKRKPTTDINWALAGDSGEILEKYTRYFKKKWSNEAAR' A
#
# COMPACT_ATOMS: atom_id res chain seq x y z
N GLN A 1 -0.79 -12.33 -11.90
CA GLN A 1 -1.72 -11.22 -11.60
C GLN A 1 -1.95 -11.22 -10.09
N THR A 2 -1.40 -10.25 -9.37
CA THR A 2 -1.73 -10.05 -7.95
C THR A 2 -2.94 -9.13 -7.90
N SER A 3 -4.10 -9.67 -7.50
CA SER A 3 -5.34 -8.93 -7.31
C SER A 3 -5.20 -7.88 -6.19
N LEU A 4 -5.78 -6.69 -6.35
CA LEU A 4 -5.82 -5.62 -5.33
C LEU A 4 -6.97 -5.78 -4.31
N ALA A 5 -7.45 -7.01 -4.13
CA ALA A 5 -8.64 -7.31 -3.35
C ALA A 5 -8.52 -6.91 -1.86
N ILE A 6 -7.30 -6.97 -1.30
CA ILE A 6 -7.07 -6.58 0.10
C ILE A 6 -7.10 -5.06 0.23
N GLU A 7 -6.47 -4.36 -0.71
CA GLU A 7 -6.41 -2.91 -0.74
C GLU A 7 -7.82 -2.32 -0.90
N ASP A 8 -8.63 -2.87 -1.81
CA ASP A 8 -10.02 -2.44 -2.02
C ASP A 8 -10.88 -2.71 -0.79
N MET A 9 -10.72 -3.87 -0.13
CA MET A 9 -11.40 -4.18 1.14
C MET A 9 -11.02 -3.16 2.22
N LEU A 10 -9.75 -2.79 2.33
CA LEU A 10 -9.29 -1.81 3.31
C LEU A 10 -9.86 -0.42 3.02
N VAL A 11 -9.95 -0.02 1.75
CA VAL A 11 -10.59 1.25 1.38
C VAL A 11 -12.07 1.24 1.74
N ALA A 12 -12.78 0.15 1.48
CA ALA A 12 -14.18 0.02 1.87
C ALA A 12 -14.36 0.09 3.40
N ALA A 13 -13.53 -0.63 4.17
CA ALA A 13 -13.58 -0.63 5.63
C ALA A 13 -13.26 0.74 6.24
N LYS A 14 -12.33 1.51 5.66
CA LYS A 14 -12.03 2.88 6.13
C LYS A 14 -13.22 3.84 6.02
N LYS A 15 -14.21 3.55 5.18
CA LYS A 15 -15.43 4.38 5.03
C LYS A 15 -16.42 4.19 6.19
N ASP A 16 -16.34 3.07 6.92
CA ASP A 16 -17.18 2.79 8.09
C ASP A 16 -16.46 3.15 9.40
N LEU A 17 -17.05 4.05 10.21
CA LEU A 17 -16.47 4.51 11.47
C LEU A 17 -16.13 3.38 12.45
N THR A 18 -16.91 2.29 12.46
CA THR A 18 -16.72 1.16 13.37
C THR A 18 -15.52 0.28 12.99
N THR A 19 -15.14 0.28 11.71
CA THR A 19 -14.02 -0.55 11.20
C THR A 19 -12.79 0.26 10.79
N LYS A 20 -12.91 1.60 10.75
CA LYS A 20 -11.86 2.51 10.29
C LYS A 20 -10.51 2.31 10.99
N LEU A 21 -10.47 2.29 12.32
CA LEU A 21 -9.20 2.15 13.07
C LEU A 21 -8.52 0.80 12.80
N THR A 22 -9.30 -0.27 12.69
CA THR A 22 -8.80 -1.59 12.34
C THR A 22 -8.27 -1.62 10.91
N ALA A 23 -8.99 -0.99 9.96
CA ALA A 23 -8.56 -0.88 8.57
C ALA A 23 -7.26 -0.07 8.41
N GLU A 24 -7.13 1.05 9.12
CA GLU A 24 -5.90 1.86 9.13
C GLU A 24 -4.70 1.08 9.70
N SER A 25 -4.93 0.29 10.76
CA SER A 25 -3.90 -0.58 11.35
C SER A 25 -3.46 -1.68 10.39
N LEU A 26 -4.41 -2.32 9.70
CA LEU A 26 -4.13 -3.34 8.70
C LEU A 26 -3.44 -2.76 7.46
N GLU A 27 -3.81 -1.56 7.02
CA GLU A 27 -3.12 -0.84 5.95
C GLU A 27 -1.65 -0.63 6.32
N LEU A 28 -1.36 -0.15 7.55
CA LEU A 28 0.02 0.03 8.00
C LEU A 28 0.81 -1.29 8.01
N LEU A 29 0.20 -2.39 8.44
CA LEU A 29 0.82 -3.72 8.42
C LEU A 29 1.11 -4.18 6.99
N LEU A 30 0.17 -3.97 6.06
CA LEU A 30 0.34 -4.30 4.64
C LEU A 30 1.51 -3.52 4.03
N LEU A 31 1.57 -2.20 4.25
CA LEU A 31 2.65 -1.34 3.75
C LEU A 31 4.01 -1.80 4.30
N ASN A 32 4.08 -2.08 5.61
CA ASN A 32 5.31 -2.58 6.23
C ASN A 32 5.73 -3.94 5.68
N LYS A 33 4.78 -4.84 5.41
CA LYS A 33 5.07 -6.13 4.78
C LYS A 33 5.68 -5.93 3.39
N TRP A 34 5.04 -5.15 2.53
CA TRP A 34 5.60 -4.86 1.21
C TRP A 34 6.96 -4.18 1.29
N LEU A 35 7.19 -3.31 2.27
CA LEU A 35 8.50 -2.71 2.47
C LEU A 35 9.56 -3.77 2.81
N LYS A 36 9.26 -4.71 3.73
CA LYS A 36 10.16 -5.81 4.08
C LYS A 36 10.47 -6.71 2.88
N GLU A 37 9.47 -6.95 2.04
CA GLU A 37 9.59 -7.73 0.80
C GLU A 37 10.30 -6.95 -0.33
N LYS A 38 10.63 -5.67 -0.13
CA LYS A 38 11.22 -4.77 -1.15
C LYS A 38 10.40 -4.73 -2.44
N ARG A 39 9.08 -4.85 -2.33
CA ARG A 39 8.15 -4.88 -3.45
C ARG A 39 8.19 -3.54 -4.19
N LYS A 40 8.66 -3.52 -5.44
CA LYS A 40 8.84 -2.28 -6.20
C LYS A 40 7.49 -1.77 -6.71
N PRO A 41 7.07 -0.53 -6.36
CA PRO A 41 5.77 0.00 -6.74
C PRO A 41 5.54 0.10 -8.26
N THR A 42 6.62 0.14 -9.06
CA THR A 42 6.57 0.30 -10.51
C THR A 42 6.52 -1.03 -11.27
N THR A 43 7.01 -2.13 -10.70
CA THR A 43 7.07 -3.44 -11.37
C THR A 43 6.11 -4.45 -10.78
N ASP A 44 5.86 -4.38 -9.47
CA ASP A 44 5.20 -5.45 -8.74
C ASP A 44 3.74 -5.13 -8.39
N ILE A 45 3.32 -3.89 -8.65
CA ILE A 45 1.97 -3.38 -8.37
C ILE A 45 1.34 -2.98 -9.68
N ASN A 46 0.18 -3.58 -9.98
CA ASN A 46 -0.55 -3.25 -11.19
C ASN A 46 -1.48 -2.05 -10.95
N TRP A 47 -0.97 -0.85 -11.23
CA TRP A 47 -1.72 0.40 -11.13
C TRP A 47 -2.95 0.46 -12.03
N ALA A 48 -2.98 -0.30 -13.13
CA ALA A 48 -4.16 -0.34 -14.00
C ALA A 48 -5.38 -0.98 -13.32
N LEU A 49 -5.18 -1.70 -12.21
CA LEU A 49 -6.25 -2.27 -11.41
C LEU A 49 -6.61 -1.42 -10.18
N ALA A 50 -5.94 -0.28 -9.97
CA ALA A 50 -5.91 0.44 -8.70
C ALA A 50 -7.25 0.99 -8.20
N GLY A 51 -8.30 1.10 -9.03
CA GLY A 51 -9.65 1.48 -8.62
C GLY A 51 -9.71 2.46 -7.43
N ASP A 52 -10.39 2.03 -6.37
CA ASP A 52 -10.50 2.75 -5.09
C ASP A 52 -9.20 2.65 -4.23
N SER A 53 -8.37 1.63 -4.46
CA SER A 53 -7.10 1.38 -3.75
C SER A 53 -5.94 2.30 -4.11
N GLY A 54 -6.11 3.22 -5.08
CA GLY A 54 -5.08 4.16 -5.51
C GLY A 54 -4.41 4.93 -4.37
N GLU A 55 -5.18 5.36 -3.36
CA GLU A 55 -4.65 6.07 -2.19
C GLU A 55 -3.60 5.25 -1.42
N ILE A 56 -3.87 3.96 -1.20
CA ILE A 56 -2.97 3.04 -0.49
C ILE A 56 -1.68 2.86 -1.30
N LEU A 57 -1.80 2.71 -2.62
CA LEU A 57 -0.65 2.50 -3.51
C LEU A 57 0.23 3.75 -3.61
N GLU A 58 -0.36 4.95 -3.63
CA GLU A 58 0.38 6.20 -3.60
C GLU A 58 1.14 6.38 -2.29
N LYS A 59 0.48 6.10 -1.17
CA LYS A 59 1.10 6.11 0.16
C LYS A 59 2.27 5.14 0.23
N TYR A 60 2.11 3.93 -0.30
CA TYR A 60 3.20 2.96 -0.40
C TYR A 60 4.36 3.49 -1.24
N THR A 61 4.08 4.08 -2.40
CA THR A 61 5.11 4.61 -3.30
C THR A 61 5.95 5.69 -2.64
N ARG A 62 5.30 6.59 -1.88
CA ARG A 62 6.00 7.61 -1.08
C ARG A 62 6.86 6.96 0.00
N TYR A 63 6.34 5.97 0.73
CA TYR A 63 7.13 5.24 1.74
C TYR A 63 8.32 4.51 1.15
N PHE A 64 8.14 3.82 0.02
CA PHE A 64 9.19 3.11 -0.68
C PHE A 64 10.31 4.08 -1.10
N LYS A 65 9.96 5.14 -1.82
CA LYS A 65 10.93 6.17 -2.23
C LYS A 65 11.67 6.77 -1.02
N LYS A 66 10.97 7.09 0.07
CA LYS A 66 11.62 7.63 1.28
C LYS A 66 12.60 6.64 1.90
N LYS A 67 12.24 5.36 2.00
CA LYS A 67 13.07 4.32 2.62
C LYS A 67 14.35 4.05 1.81
N TRP A 68 14.24 4.01 0.48
CA TRP A 68 15.36 3.63 -0.40
C TRP A 68 16.04 4.78 -1.16
N SER A 69 15.52 6.01 -1.13
CA SER A 69 16.28 7.18 -1.62
C SER A 69 17.57 7.41 -0.83
N ASN A 70 17.64 6.94 0.42
CA ASN A 70 18.86 6.95 1.24
C ASN A 70 19.84 5.81 0.93
N GLU A 71 19.40 4.75 0.24
CA GLU A 71 20.26 3.59 -0.07
C GLU A 71 21.08 3.81 -1.35
N ALA A 72 20.58 4.63 -2.29
CA ALA A 72 21.28 4.99 -3.52
C ALA A 72 22.41 6.03 -3.33
N ALA A 73 22.58 6.54 -2.11
CA ALA A 73 23.60 7.52 -1.74
C ALA A 73 24.82 6.90 -1.01
N ARG A 74 24.92 5.56 -0.96
CA ARG A 74 26.08 4.79 -0.49
C ARG A 74 26.60 3.91 -1.60
#